data_AF-A0A485N2Z1-F1
#
_entry.id   AF-A0A485N2Z1-F1
#
_cell.length_a   1.000
_cell.length_b   1.000
_cell.length_c   1.000
_cell.angle_alpha   90.00
_cell.angle_beta   90.00
_cell.angle_gamma   90.00
#
_symmetry.space_group_name_H-M   'P 1'
#
loop_
_entity.id
_entity.type
_entity.pdbx_description
1 polymer ?
#
loop_
_entity_poly.entity_id
_entity_poly.type
_entity_poly.pdbx_seq_one_letter_code
_entity_poly.pdbx_strand_id
1 'polypeptide(L)'
;MAVNWAGGLHHAKKSEELGFCYVNDTVLATLELLKYHQRVLCITDIHHGDGAQEAFYVTDHVMTVSFHKYGEHLPGTGDLRDIGARKGKYSCQFSNKRRELPHNDYFEYFGPVFKLRISSSNMTNQNTTEFMEKIKQHLLKNLHMLPHARGIQIQTIPEDAVQEDSEEDGEDSDKRISI
;
A
#
# COMPACT_ATOMS: atom_id res chain seq x y z
N MET A 1 10.88 0.52 -8.31
CA MET A 1 9.50 1.05 -8.39
C MET A 1 9.09 1.00 -9.84
N ALA A 2 7.92 0.43 -10.14
CA ALA A 2 7.34 0.39 -11.48
C ALA A 2 5.99 1.12 -11.46
N VAL A 3 5.64 1.80 -12.55
CA VAL A 3 4.41 2.59 -12.67
C VAL A 3 3.70 2.23 -13.96
N ASN A 4 2.41 1.89 -13.87
CA ASN A 4 1.55 1.65 -15.01
C ASN A 4 0.20 2.35 -14.79
N TRP A 5 0.02 3.54 -15.39
CA TRP A 5 -1.23 4.31 -15.27
C TRP A 5 -2.40 3.74 -16.08
N ALA A 6 -2.13 2.82 -17.01
CA ALA A 6 -3.18 2.14 -17.79
C ALA A 6 -3.77 0.92 -17.05
N GLY A 7 -3.14 0.52 -15.94
CA GLY A 7 -3.60 -0.60 -15.11
C GLY A 7 -4.52 -0.18 -13.97
N GLY A 8 -4.72 -1.08 -13.00
CA GLY A 8 -5.57 -0.84 -11.83
C GLY A 8 -7.04 -1.21 -12.03
N LEU A 9 -7.34 -2.10 -12.98
CA LEU A 9 -8.69 -2.56 -13.32
C LEU A 9 -9.17 -3.60 -12.31
N HIS A 10 -9.50 -3.14 -11.11
CA HIS A 10 -9.66 -4.00 -9.93
C HIS A 10 -11.03 -4.68 -9.75
N HIS A 11 -12.02 -4.39 -10.60
CA HIS A 11 -13.37 -4.95 -10.50
C HIS A 11 -13.55 -6.27 -11.27
N ALA A 12 -12.69 -6.55 -12.25
CA ALA A 12 -12.80 -7.75 -13.07
C ALA A 12 -12.72 -9.01 -12.20
N LYS A 13 -13.65 -9.94 -12.45
CA LYS A 13 -13.77 -11.22 -11.74
C LYS A 13 -13.13 -12.34 -12.55
N LYS A 14 -13.10 -13.56 -11.97
CA LYS A 14 -12.51 -14.73 -12.63
C LYS A 14 -13.21 -15.10 -13.94
N SER A 15 -14.53 -14.90 -14.01
CA SER A 15 -15.36 -15.33 -15.13
C SER A 15 -16.36 -14.26 -15.60
N GLU A 16 -16.24 -13.03 -15.11
CA GLU A 16 -17.20 -11.94 -15.38
C GLU A 16 -16.51 -10.57 -15.40
N GLU A 17 -16.96 -9.68 -16.28
CA GLU A 17 -16.60 -8.26 -16.28
C GLU A 17 -17.49 -7.45 -15.33
N LEU A 18 -16.89 -6.44 -14.68
CA LEU A 18 -17.63 -5.52 -13.79
C LEU A 18 -16.97 -4.15 -13.81
N GLY A 19 -17.77 -3.06 -13.77
CA GLY A 19 -17.25 -1.70 -13.58
C GLY A 19 -16.19 -1.26 -14.61
N PHE A 20 -16.41 -1.56 -15.89
CA PHE A 20 -15.48 -1.30 -17.01
C PHE A 20 -14.15 -2.09 -16.96
N CYS A 21 -14.02 -3.07 -16.07
CA CYS A 21 -12.86 -3.93 -15.93
C CYS A 21 -13.13 -5.30 -16.57
N TYR A 22 -12.36 -5.67 -17.60
CA TYR A 22 -12.46 -6.97 -18.29
C TYR A 22 -11.39 -7.97 -17.84
N VAL A 23 -10.17 -7.49 -17.58
CA VAL A 23 -9.05 -8.30 -17.10
C VAL A 23 -8.50 -7.66 -15.84
N ASN A 24 -8.34 -8.45 -14.78
CA ASN A 24 -7.81 -7.96 -13.52
C ASN A 24 -6.27 -7.99 -13.53
N ASP A 25 -5.66 -6.95 -14.10
CA ASP A 25 -4.21 -6.79 -14.18
C ASP A 25 -3.55 -6.75 -12.79
N THR A 26 -4.28 -6.26 -11.78
CA THR A 26 -3.81 -6.21 -10.39
C THR A 26 -3.63 -7.61 -9.80
N VAL A 27 -4.58 -8.52 -10.07
CA VAL A 27 -4.48 -9.93 -9.66
C VAL A 27 -3.32 -10.62 -10.36
N LEU A 28 -3.17 -10.43 -11.67
CA LEU A 28 -2.09 -11.03 -12.44
C LEU A 28 -0.71 -10.55 -11.98
N ALA A 29 -0.54 -9.24 -11.76
CA ALA A 29 0.70 -8.68 -11.23
C ALA A 29 1.02 -9.23 -9.83
N THR A 30 0.01 -9.39 -8.98
CA THR A 30 0.18 -9.97 -7.63
C THR A 30 0.61 -11.42 -7.69
N LEU A 31 0.03 -12.22 -8.59
CA LEU A 31 0.45 -13.61 -8.83
C LEU A 31 1.91 -13.71 -9.29
N GLU A 32 2.37 -12.77 -10.12
CA GLU A 32 3.77 -12.72 -10.54
C GLU A 32 4.71 -12.39 -9.37
N LEU A 33 4.34 -11.41 -8.53
CA LEU A 33 5.11 -11.03 -7.34
C LEU A 33 5.21 -12.17 -6.32
N LEU A 34 4.15 -12.97 -6.18
CA LEU A 34 4.12 -14.11 -5.26
C LEU A 34 5.13 -15.22 -5.60
N LYS A 35 5.67 -15.25 -6.83
CA LYS A 35 6.75 -16.19 -7.20
C LYS A 35 8.06 -15.90 -6.46
N TYR A 36 8.29 -14.64 -6.08
CA TYR A 36 9.54 -14.17 -5.47
C TYR A 36 9.36 -13.63 -4.05
N HIS A 37 8.13 -13.31 -3.66
CA HIS A 37 7.81 -12.68 -2.39
C HIS A 37 6.82 -13.53 -1.58
N GLN A 38 7.19 -13.83 -0.34
CA GLN A 38 6.36 -14.61 0.58
C GLN A 38 5.02 -13.91 0.89
N ARG A 39 5.01 -12.57 0.93
CA ARG A 39 3.83 -11.76 1.26
C ARG A 39 3.75 -10.52 0.39
N VAL A 40 2.56 -10.20 -0.11
CA VAL A 40 2.27 -9.02 -0.95
C VAL A 40 1.13 -8.21 -0.34
N LEU A 41 1.28 -6.90 -0.27
CA LEU A 41 0.25 -5.95 0.18
C LEU A 41 -0.31 -5.22 -1.04
N CYS A 42 -1.63 -5.26 -1.23
CA CYS A 42 -2.34 -4.58 -2.29
C CYS A 42 -3.22 -3.48 -1.68
N ILE A 43 -3.02 -2.22 -2.10
CA ILE A 43 -3.81 -1.07 -1.65
C ILE A 43 -4.63 -0.56 -2.86
N THR A 44 -5.93 -0.34 -2.69
CA THR A 44 -6.85 0.01 -3.80
C THR A 44 -7.44 1.43 -3.68
N ASP A 45 -8.23 1.82 -4.68
CA ASP A 45 -8.86 3.14 -4.83
C ASP A 45 -10.19 3.31 -4.04
N ILE A 46 -10.91 4.41 -4.32
CA ILE A 46 -12.17 4.91 -3.77
C ILE A 46 -13.38 4.01 -4.05
N HIS A 47 -13.26 3.08 -4.99
CA HIS A 47 -14.19 1.97 -5.18
C HIS A 47 -13.62 0.73 -4.52
N HIS A 48 -14.50 -0.10 -3.97
CA HIS A 48 -14.10 -1.35 -3.38
C HIS A 48 -13.40 -2.22 -4.43
N GLY A 49 -12.15 -2.61 -4.19
CA GLY A 49 -11.37 -3.49 -5.08
C GLY A 49 -11.81 -4.94 -4.98
N ASP A 50 -13.09 -5.18 -5.22
CA ASP A 50 -13.81 -6.41 -4.98
C ASP A 50 -13.29 -7.60 -5.82
N GLY A 51 -12.84 -7.37 -7.05
CA GLY A 51 -12.22 -8.43 -7.87
C GLY A 51 -10.88 -8.91 -7.31
N ALA A 52 -10.05 -7.97 -6.84
CA ALA A 52 -8.79 -8.31 -6.19
C ALA A 52 -9.00 -8.95 -4.81
N GLN A 53 -9.97 -8.47 -4.03
CA GLN A 53 -10.32 -9.06 -2.74
C GLN A 53 -10.83 -10.49 -2.88
N GLU A 54 -11.73 -10.74 -3.84
CA GLU A 54 -12.28 -12.08 -4.09
C GLU A 54 -11.19 -13.08 -4.51
N ALA A 55 -10.30 -12.68 -5.40
CA ALA A 55 -9.22 -13.54 -5.90
C ALA A 55 -8.27 -14.05 -4.79
N PHE A 56 -8.10 -13.25 -3.73
CA PHE A 56 -7.18 -13.55 -2.63
C PHE A 56 -7.87 -13.77 -1.28
N TYR A 57 -9.20 -13.93 -1.28
CA TYR A 57 -10.01 -13.95 -0.05
C TYR A 57 -9.60 -15.05 0.94
N VAL A 58 -9.04 -16.17 0.46
CA VAL A 58 -8.70 -17.36 1.25
C VAL A 58 -7.20 -17.54 1.52
N THR A 59 -6.34 -16.62 1.06
CA THR A 59 -4.87 -16.70 1.24
C THR A 59 -4.38 -15.73 2.30
N ASP A 60 -3.34 -16.10 3.06
CA ASP A 60 -2.63 -15.20 3.98
C ASP A 60 -1.30 -14.67 3.42
N HIS A 61 -1.00 -14.98 2.15
CA HIS A 61 0.14 -14.43 1.42
C HIS A 61 -0.17 -13.07 0.78
N VAL A 62 -1.45 -12.72 0.63
CA VAL A 62 -1.87 -11.44 0.04
C VAL A 62 -2.82 -10.74 0.99
N MET A 63 -2.57 -9.45 1.18
CA MET A 63 -3.33 -8.57 2.05
C MET A 63 -3.95 -7.46 1.20
N THR A 64 -5.28 -7.45 1.08
CA THR A 64 -6.00 -6.43 0.30
C THR A 64 -6.55 -5.34 1.22
N VAL A 65 -6.18 -4.10 0.96
CA VAL A 65 -6.56 -2.92 1.74
C VAL A 65 -7.27 -1.94 0.85
N SER A 66 -8.56 -1.74 1.10
CA SER A 66 -9.38 -0.79 0.35
C SER A 66 -9.91 0.32 1.25
N PHE A 67 -9.93 1.54 0.72
CA PHE A 67 -10.55 2.71 1.36
C PHE A 67 -11.55 3.30 0.37
N HIS A 68 -12.83 3.00 0.54
CA HIS A 68 -13.85 3.32 -0.44
C HIS A 68 -15.11 3.92 0.19
N LYS A 69 -15.93 4.58 -0.63
CA LYS A 69 -17.26 5.03 -0.22
C LYS A 69 -18.19 3.83 -0.11
N TYR A 70 -18.90 3.70 1.02
CA TYR A 70 -19.85 2.61 1.30
C TYR A 70 -21.27 3.15 1.50
N GLY A 71 -22.30 2.43 1.06
CA GLY A 71 -23.72 2.86 1.04
C GLY A 71 -24.36 2.66 -0.33
N GLU A 72 -25.20 3.60 -0.78
CA GLU A 72 -25.74 3.63 -2.16
C GLU A 72 -24.65 4.03 -3.18
N HIS A 73 -23.58 3.24 -3.27
CA HIS A 73 -22.45 3.43 -4.17
C HIS A 73 -22.00 2.08 -4.73
N LEU A 74 -21.74 2.02 -6.04
CA LEU A 74 -21.28 0.78 -6.69
C LEU A 74 -19.85 0.44 -6.22
N PRO A 75 -19.51 -0.84 -5.96
CA PRO A 75 -20.26 -2.07 -6.27
C PRO A 75 -21.23 -2.56 -5.16
N GLY A 76 -21.36 -1.85 -4.04
CA GLY A 76 -22.21 -2.28 -2.92
C GLY A 76 -21.61 -3.35 -1.99
N THR A 77 -20.33 -3.70 -2.17
CA THR A 77 -19.56 -4.64 -1.33
C THR A 77 -18.47 -3.91 -0.52
N GLY A 78 -17.81 -4.57 0.45
CA GLY A 78 -16.79 -3.93 1.30
C GLY A 78 -17.29 -3.31 2.61
N ASP A 79 -18.32 -3.92 3.24
CA ASP A 79 -18.78 -3.52 4.59
C ASP A 79 -17.62 -3.52 5.60
N LEU A 80 -17.75 -2.79 6.71
CA LEU A 80 -16.80 -2.88 7.84
C LEU A 80 -16.58 -4.33 8.33
N ARG A 81 -17.59 -5.18 8.15
CA ARG A 81 -17.56 -6.61 8.47
C ARG A 81 -16.83 -7.48 7.44
N ASP A 82 -16.52 -6.92 6.27
CA ASP A 82 -15.81 -7.57 5.17
C ASP A 82 -14.29 -7.42 5.38
N ILE A 83 -13.76 -8.27 6.26
CA ILE A 83 -12.40 -8.19 6.78
C ILE A 83 -11.43 -9.14 6.07
N GLY A 84 -11.85 -9.73 4.94
CA GLY A 84 -11.18 -10.89 4.35
C GLY A 84 -11.17 -12.10 5.30
N ALA A 85 -10.56 -13.21 4.88
CA ALA A 85 -10.10 -14.23 5.81
C ALA A 85 -8.59 -14.09 6.01
N ARG A 86 -8.14 -14.24 7.26
CA ARG A 86 -6.72 -14.20 7.63
C ARG A 86 -6.07 -12.82 7.38
N LYS A 87 -4.79 -12.77 7.00
CA LYS A 87 -3.85 -11.78 7.54
C LYS A 87 -3.70 -10.53 6.68
N GLY A 88 -4.34 -9.39 7.04
CA GLY A 88 -4.25 -8.22 6.16
C GLY A 88 -4.58 -6.78 6.62
N LYS A 89 -3.63 -5.91 7.07
CA LYS A 89 -3.62 -4.42 6.78
C LYS A 89 -2.33 -3.62 7.18
N TYR A 90 -2.03 -2.48 6.52
CA TYR A 90 -1.44 -1.16 6.97
C TYR A 90 -1.45 -0.09 5.82
N SER A 91 -1.32 1.23 6.09
CA SER A 91 -1.52 2.38 5.14
C SER A 91 -0.40 3.48 5.14
N CYS A 92 -0.36 4.39 4.13
CA CYS A 92 0.60 5.52 4.00
C CYS A 92 0.11 6.75 3.15
N GLN A 93 0.66 7.97 3.38
CA GLN A 93 0.33 9.27 2.74
C GLN A 93 1.53 9.91 1.99
N PHE A 94 1.28 10.77 0.98
CA PHE A 94 2.31 11.49 0.18
C PHE A 94 1.98 12.98 -0.02
N SER A 95 2.98 13.88 -0.06
CA SER A 95 2.82 15.31 -0.43
C SER A 95 3.91 15.75 -1.41
N ASN A 96 3.56 16.53 -2.45
CA ASN A 96 4.50 17.06 -3.47
C ASN A 96 4.49 18.60 -3.49
N LYS A 97 5.66 19.22 -3.75
CA LYS A 97 6.00 20.64 -3.51
C LYS A 97 6.03 21.55 -4.76
N ARG A 98 5.63 21.11 -5.96
CA ARG A 98 5.63 21.99 -7.17
C ARG A 98 4.25 22.61 -7.43
N ARG A 99 4.21 23.94 -7.67
CA ARG A 99 2.97 24.74 -7.67
C ARG A 99 2.42 25.10 -9.06
N GLU A 100 3.23 25.11 -10.11
CA GLU A 100 2.82 25.54 -11.47
C GLU A 100 2.92 24.40 -12.48
N LEU A 101 1.92 24.30 -13.37
CA LEU A 101 1.84 23.23 -14.37
C LEU A 101 2.70 23.60 -15.60
N PRO A 102 3.59 22.72 -16.08
CA PRO A 102 4.32 22.97 -17.32
C PRO A 102 3.37 22.91 -18.53
N HIS A 103 3.67 23.69 -19.57
CA HIS A 103 2.93 23.69 -20.81
C HIS A 103 2.96 22.30 -21.48
N ASN A 104 1.82 21.88 -22.05
CA ASN A 104 1.64 20.61 -22.75
C ASN A 104 0.45 20.71 -23.73
N ASP A 105 0.28 19.71 -24.59
CA ASP A 105 -0.76 19.70 -25.63
C ASP A 105 -2.20 19.78 -25.09
N TYR A 106 -2.39 19.46 -23.81
CA TYR A 106 -3.68 19.50 -23.11
C TYR A 106 -3.73 20.61 -22.05
N PHE A 107 -2.85 21.61 -22.12
CA PHE A 107 -2.70 22.63 -21.08
C PHE A 107 -4.02 23.37 -20.77
N GLU A 108 -4.82 23.62 -21.80
CA GLU A 108 -6.12 24.31 -21.70
C GLU A 108 -7.14 23.55 -20.83
N TYR A 109 -7.00 22.22 -20.68
CA TYR A 109 -7.90 21.39 -19.87
C TYR A 109 -7.76 21.70 -18.37
N PHE A 110 -6.64 22.30 -17.95
CA PHE A 110 -6.36 22.67 -16.56
C PHE A 110 -6.82 24.10 -16.22
N GLY A 111 -7.45 24.80 -17.17
CA GLY A 111 -8.07 26.10 -16.93
C GLY A 111 -9.23 26.00 -15.91
N PRO A 112 -9.54 27.08 -15.17
CA PRO A 112 -8.91 28.41 -15.23
C PRO A 112 -7.67 28.55 -14.33
N VAL A 113 -7.31 27.53 -13.55
CA VAL A 113 -6.33 27.66 -12.45
C VAL A 113 -4.93 27.27 -12.88
N PHE A 114 -4.77 26.38 -13.88
CA PHE A 114 -3.49 25.91 -14.45
C PHE A 114 -2.48 25.44 -13.39
N LYS A 115 -3.00 24.83 -12.32
CA LYS A 115 -2.21 24.27 -11.21
C LYS A 115 -2.51 22.79 -11.07
N LEU A 116 -1.49 22.05 -10.65
CA LEU A 116 -1.62 20.63 -10.35
C LEU A 116 -2.49 20.38 -9.10
N ARG A 117 -2.49 21.31 -8.13
CA ARG A 117 -3.21 21.15 -6.87
C ARG A 117 -4.65 21.65 -6.99
N ILE A 118 -5.60 20.75 -6.74
CA ILE A 118 -7.02 21.06 -6.62
C ILE A 118 -7.31 21.53 -5.19
N SER A 119 -8.09 22.61 -5.04
CA SER A 119 -8.58 23.06 -3.74
C SER A 119 -9.73 22.17 -3.27
N SER A 120 -9.82 21.90 -1.97
CA SER A 120 -10.96 21.20 -1.38
C SER A 120 -12.26 21.98 -1.64
N SER A 121 -13.35 21.26 -1.94
CA SER A 121 -14.67 21.87 -2.09
C SER A 121 -15.26 22.26 -0.72
N ASN A 122 -16.34 23.04 -0.76
CA ASN A 122 -17.17 23.36 0.42
C ASN A 122 -18.16 22.24 0.78
N MET A 123 -18.04 21.06 0.17
CA MET A 123 -18.93 19.94 0.44
C MET A 123 -18.75 19.46 1.87
N THR A 124 -19.85 19.31 2.60
CA THR A 124 -19.83 18.84 3.98
C THR A 124 -19.24 17.44 4.05
N ASN A 125 -18.19 17.27 4.83
CA ASN A 125 -17.66 15.95 5.15
C ASN A 125 -18.62 15.26 6.13
N GLN A 126 -19.27 14.19 5.68
CA GLN A 126 -20.19 13.40 6.51
C GLN A 126 -19.45 12.38 7.41
N ASN A 127 -18.14 12.24 7.27
CA ASN A 127 -17.33 11.38 8.12
C ASN A 127 -16.99 12.12 9.43
N THR A 128 -17.74 11.85 10.50
CA THR A 128 -17.46 12.43 11.82
C THR A 128 -16.16 11.84 12.41
N THR A 129 -15.49 12.60 13.27
CA THR A 129 -14.27 12.13 13.94
C THR A 129 -14.53 10.88 14.77
N GLU A 130 -15.69 10.82 15.45
CA GLU A 130 -16.09 9.65 16.25
C GLU A 130 -16.30 8.41 15.37
N PHE A 131 -16.91 8.59 14.20
CA PHE A 131 -17.11 7.51 13.23
C PHE A 131 -15.77 6.99 12.69
N MET A 132 -14.88 7.90 12.28
CA MET A 132 -13.54 7.55 11.81
C MET A 132 -12.72 6.85 12.89
N GLU A 133 -12.80 7.31 14.13
CA GLU A 133 -12.08 6.70 15.25
C GLU A 133 -12.64 5.31 15.58
N LYS A 134 -13.97 5.13 15.53
CA LYS A 134 -14.61 3.83 15.72
C LYS A 134 -14.17 2.83 14.65
N ILE A 135 -14.12 3.25 13.38
CA ILE A 135 -13.59 2.44 12.27
C ILE A 135 -12.12 2.10 12.52
N LYS A 136 -11.29 3.10 12.84
CA LYS A 136 -9.86 2.91 13.09
C LYS A 136 -9.61 1.91 14.22
N GLN A 137 -10.33 2.05 15.33
CA GLN A 137 -10.24 1.13 16.46
C GLN A 137 -10.66 -0.29 16.08
N HIS A 138 -11.73 -0.45 15.31
CA HIS A 138 -12.16 -1.75 14.81
C HIS A 138 -11.10 -2.39 13.90
N LEU A 139 -10.56 -1.63 12.96
CA LEU A 139 -9.49 -2.10 12.06
C LEU A 139 -8.21 -2.45 12.81
N LEU A 140 -7.81 -1.63 13.80
CA LEU A 140 -6.63 -1.91 14.64
C LEU A 140 -6.83 -3.17 15.49
N LYS A 141 -8.04 -3.42 16.00
CA LYS A 141 -8.33 -4.68 16.71
C LYS A 141 -8.13 -5.89 15.80
N ASN A 142 -8.62 -5.83 14.56
CA ASN A 142 -8.43 -6.91 13.59
C ASN A 142 -6.95 -7.13 13.25
N LEU A 143 -6.17 -6.04 13.17
CA LEU A 143 -4.73 -6.09 12.94
C LEU A 143 -3.93 -6.70 14.09
N HIS A 144 -4.34 -6.47 15.34
CA HIS A 144 -3.68 -7.09 16.49
C HIS A 144 -3.85 -8.61 16.52
N MET A 145 -4.77 -9.19 15.75
CA MET A 145 -4.94 -10.64 15.64
C MET A 145 -3.90 -11.30 14.74
N LEU A 146 -3.09 -10.53 14.01
CA LEU A 146 -2.02 -11.07 13.16
C LEU A 146 -0.88 -11.58 14.03
N PRO A 147 -0.26 -12.74 13.71
CA PRO A 147 0.90 -13.21 14.45
C PRO A 147 2.03 -12.21 14.32
N HIS A 148 2.45 -11.66 15.46
CA HIS A 148 3.57 -10.77 15.61
C HIS A 148 4.50 -11.36 16.69
N ALA A 149 5.80 -11.09 16.61
CA ALA A 149 6.68 -11.37 17.74
C ALA A 149 6.19 -10.55 18.94
N ARG A 150 6.05 -11.16 20.12
CA ARG A 150 5.87 -10.39 21.36
C ARG A 150 7.13 -9.54 21.52
N GLY A 151 6.96 -8.24 21.79
CA GLY A 151 8.06 -7.27 21.83
C GLY A 151 9.22 -7.83 22.66
N ILE A 152 10.30 -8.19 21.97
CA ILE A 152 11.58 -8.45 22.61
C ILE A 152 12.03 -7.07 23.10
N GLN A 153 12.10 -6.90 24.41
CA GLN A 153 12.73 -5.72 25.00
C GLN A 153 14.16 -5.69 24.45
N ILE A 154 14.50 -4.62 23.73
CA ILE A 154 15.88 -4.39 23.28
C ILE A 154 16.72 -4.32 24.56
N GLN A 155 17.42 -5.40 24.85
CA GLN A 155 18.42 -5.43 25.91
C GLN A 155 19.67 -4.80 25.33
N THR A 156 20.19 -3.79 26.02
CA THR A 156 21.53 -3.29 25.75
C THR A 156 22.50 -4.45 25.87
N ILE A 157 23.35 -4.62 24.86
CA ILE A 157 24.45 -5.58 24.88
C ILE A 157 25.27 -5.27 26.14
N PRO A 158 25.49 -6.24 27.06
CA PRO A 158 26.40 -6.05 28.19
C PRO A 158 27.78 -5.64 27.65
N GLU A 159 28.42 -4.65 28.27
CA GLU A 159 29.73 -4.13 27.85
C GLU A 159 30.79 -5.24 27.75
N ASP A 160 30.58 -6.36 28.45
CA ASP A 160 31.46 -7.53 28.48
C ASP A 160 31.39 -8.42 27.20
N ALA A 161 30.45 -8.17 26.28
CA ALA A 161 30.29 -8.99 25.07
C ALA A 161 31.18 -8.52 23.90
N VAL A 162 31.91 -7.41 24.06
CA VAL A 162 32.93 -6.97 23.10
C VAL A 162 34.28 -7.38 23.66
N GLN A 163 34.74 -8.60 23.34
CA GLN A 163 36.16 -8.89 23.40
C GLN A 163 36.81 -8.13 22.23
N GLU A 164 37.48 -7.03 22.54
CA GLU A 164 38.46 -6.42 21.63
C GLU A 164 39.62 -7.42 21.48
N ASP A 165 39.50 -8.32 20.51
CA ASP A 165 40.64 -9.06 19.99
C ASP A 165 41.58 -8.04 19.33
N SER A 166 42.50 -7.55 20.14
CA SER A 166 43.63 -6.72 19.75
C SER A 166 44.73 -7.64 19.25
N GLU A 167 44.78 -7.87 17.93
CA GLU A 167 46.00 -8.31 17.27
C GLU A 167 46.41 -7.22 16.26
N GLU A 168 47.43 -6.47 16.66
CA GLU A 168 48.24 -5.64 15.80
C GLU A 168 48.86 -6.52 14.71
N ASP A 169 48.54 -6.28 13.44
CA ASP A 169 49.41 -6.65 12.33
C ASP A 169 49.43 -5.49 11.33
N GLY A 170 50.46 -4.65 11.46
CA GLY A 170 50.81 -3.68 10.46
C GLY A 170 51.59 -4.33 9.33
N GLU A 171 51.04 -4.32 8.12
CA GLU A 171 51.84 -4.37 6.89
C GLU A 171 51.11 -3.60 5.76
N ASP A 172 51.71 -2.46 5.40
CA ASP A 172 51.36 -1.62 4.25
C ASP A 172 51.57 -2.39 2.94
N SER A 173 50.52 -2.51 2.12
CA SER A 173 50.59 -3.13 0.80
C SER A 173 50.03 -2.25 -0.32
N ASP A 174 50.35 -0.95 -0.31
CA ASP A 174 50.16 -0.07 -1.46
C ASP A 174 51.31 -0.22 -2.50
N LYS A 175 51.53 -1.44 -3.01
CA LYS A 175 52.40 -1.68 -4.17
C LYS A 175 51.59 -1.97 -5.42
N ARG A 176 51.34 -0.90 -6.18
CA ARG A 176 50.85 -0.94 -7.57
C ARG A 176 51.85 -1.69 -8.45
N ILE A 177 51.47 -2.88 -8.91
CA ILE A 177 52.22 -3.65 -9.91
C ILE A 177 52.07 -2.96 -11.25
N SER A 178 53.18 -2.47 -11.82
CA SER A 178 53.26 -2.11 -13.24
C SER A 178 53.45 -3.36 -14.08
N ILE A 179 52.50 -3.63 -14.97
CA ILE A 179 52.71 -4.34 -16.25
C ILE A 179 51.89 -3.59 -17.31
#